data_AF-A0A4Y7U1I4-F1
#
_entry.id   AF-A0A4Y7U1I4-F1
#
_cell.length_a   1.000
_cell.length_b   1.000
_cell.length_c   1.000
_cell.angle_alpha   90.00
_cell.angle_beta   90.00
_cell.angle_gamma   90.00
#
_symmetry.space_group_name_H-M   'P 1'
#
loop_
_entity.id
_entity.type
_entity.pdbx_description
1 polymer ?
#
loop_
_entity_poly.entity_id
_entity_poly.type
_entity_poly.pdbx_seq_one_letter_code
_entity_poly.pdbx_strand_id
1 'polypeptide(L)'
;MDTDEISFESIVKLKLMYPSVTRESNDPAVLIFEKEYRLKNKVNPNTYATRGFDVTFDTMMRLVQGKTYQETTDLLTTEQVDNKFQYYKKEDG
;
A
#
# COMPACT_ATOMS: atom_id res chain seq x y z
N MET A 1 30.02 15.09 -9.32
CA MET A 1 29.20 15.31 -10.53
C MET A 1 27.96 16.01 -10.05
N ASP A 2 27.90 17.33 -10.16
CA ASP A 2 26.65 18.07 -10.02
C ASP A 2 25.82 17.69 -11.24
N THR A 3 24.80 16.86 -11.04
CA THR A 3 23.75 16.72 -12.04
C THR A 3 22.92 17.99 -11.99
N ASP A 4 22.85 18.72 -13.11
CA ASP A 4 21.89 19.82 -13.26
C ASP A 4 20.47 19.24 -13.07
N GLU A 5 19.95 19.32 -11.85
CA GLU A 5 18.63 18.80 -11.53
C GLU A 5 17.58 19.62 -12.28
N ILE A 6 16.88 18.95 -13.20
CA ILE A 6 15.72 19.52 -13.87
C ILE A 6 14.61 19.69 -12.82
N SER A 7 14.07 20.90 -12.69
CA SER A 7 13.01 21.16 -11.72
C SER A 7 11.79 20.25 -11.95
N PHE A 8 11.23 19.71 -10.86
CA PHE A 8 10.04 18.86 -10.91
C PHE A 8 8.87 19.51 -11.67
N GLU A 9 8.68 20.82 -11.50
CA GLU A 9 7.65 21.60 -12.16
C GLU A 9 7.80 21.58 -13.70
N SER A 10 9.03 21.64 -14.22
CA SER A 10 9.30 21.53 -15.66
C SER A 10 8.86 20.18 -16.21
N ILE A 11 9.10 19.10 -15.47
CA ILE A 11 8.75 17.73 -15.87
C ILE A 11 7.23 17.54 -15.89
N VAL A 12 6.52 18.15 -14.92
CA VAL A 12 5.04 18.17 -14.87
C VAL A 12 4.46 18.97 -16.05
N LYS A 13 4.97 20.18 -16.32
CA LYS A 13 4.51 21.03 -17.45
C LYS A 13 4.70 20.34 -18.80
N LEU A 14 5.80 19.60 -18.97
CA LEU A 14 6.08 18.82 -20.19
C LEU A 14 5.32 17.49 -20.26
N LYS A 15 4.51 17.15 -19.25
CA LYS A 15 3.72 15.90 -19.17
C LYS A 15 4.58 14.63 -19.26
N LEU A 16 5.75 14.66 -18.62
CA LEU A 16 6.71 13.56 -18.61
C LEU A 16 6.57 12.65 -17.37
N MET A 17 5.73 13.01 -16.40
CA MET A 17 5.37 12.18 -15.25
C MET A 17 3.86 12.03 -15.13
N TYR A 18 3.41 10.81 -14.85
CA TYR A 18 2.01 10.48 -14.59
C TYR A 18 1.92 9.70 -13.28
N PRO A 19 0.81 9.84 -12.53
CA PRO A 19 0.61 9.07 -11.31
C PRO A 19 0.61 7.57 -11.64
N SER A 20 1.39 6.79 -10.88
CA SER A 20 1.30 5.33 -10.93
C SER A 20 0.18 4.84 -10.01
N VAL A 21 -0.42 3.71 -10.38
CA VAL A 21 -1.34 2.95 -9.51
C VAL A 21 -0.59 2.09 -8.50
N THR A 22 0.70 1.87 -8.71
CA THR A 22 1.59 1.16 -7.79
C THR A 22 2.37 2.16 -6.95
N ARG A 23 2.58 1.82 -5.68
CA ARG A 23 3.38 2.64 -4.76
C ARG A 23 4.77 2.03 -4.66
N GLU A 24 5.81 2.82 -4.87
CA GLU A 24 7.15 2.44 -4.47
C GLU A 24 7.36 2.88 -3.01
N SER A 25 7.79 1.97 -2.15
CA SER A 25 8.00 2.23 -0.74
C SER A 25 9.30 1.61 -0.26
N ASN A 26 10.09 2.39 0.46
CA ASN A 26 11.30 1.91 1.15
C ASN A 26 11.01 1.55 2.62
N ASP A 27 9.74 1.42 3.00
CA ASP A 27 9.37 0.98 4.34
C ASP A 27 9.92 -0.44 4.59
N PRO A 28 10.61 -0.70 5.72
CA PRO A 28 11.09 -2.03 6.06
C PRO A 28 10.04 -3.13 5.95
N ALA A 29 8.77 -2.87 6.32
CA ALA A 29 7.71 -3.87 6.25
C ALA A 29 7.40 -4.29 4.80
N VAL A 30 7.41 -3.33 3.86
CA VAL A 30 7.22 -3.57 2.43
C VAL A 30 8.36 -4.42 1.88
N LEU A 31 9.60 -4.01 2.18
CA LEU A 31 10.80 -4.72 1.73
C LEU A 31 10.86 -6.17 2.26
N ILE A 32 10.41 -6.40 3.50
CA ILE A 32 10.31 -7.74 4.08
C ILE A 32 9.27 -8.57 3.33
N PHE A 33 8.06 -8.06 3.09
CA PHE A 33 7.03 -8.77 2.34
C PHE A 33 7.53 -9.21 0.96
N GLU A 34 8.11 -8.28 0.19
CA GLU A 34 8.61 -8.58 -1.16
C GLU A 34 9.72 -9.63 -1.15
N LYS A 35 10.65 -9.51 -0.20
CA LYS A 35 11.75 -10.47 -0.03
C LYS A 35 11.21 -11.86 0.30
N GLU A 36 10.36 -11.98 1.31
CA GLU A 36 9.83 -13.27 1.76
C GLU A 36 8.92 -13.91 0.71
N TYR A 37 8.09 -13.10 0.02
CA TYR A 37 7.28 -13.58 -1.10
C TYR A 37 8.16 -14.15 -2.21
N ARG A 38 9.23 -13.44 -2.60
CA ARG A 38 10.16 -13.90 -3.64
C ARG A 38 10.91 -15.16 -3.22
N LEU A 39 11.35 -15.26 -1.97
CA LEU A 39 12.05 -16.44 -1.45
C LEU A 39 11.17 -17.69 -1.53
N LYS A 40 9.90 -17.56 -1.17
CA LYS A 40 8.92 -18.66 -1.14
C LYS A 40 8.44 -19.05 -2.54
N ASN A 41 8.11 -18.07 -3.38
CA ASN A 41 7.42 -18.32 -4.66
C ASN A 41 8.34 -18.26 -5.88
N LYS A 42 9.61 -17.87 -5.72
CA LYS A 42 10.61 -17.69 -6.79
C LYS A 42 10.23 -16.66 -7.85
N VAL A 43 9.24 -15.82 -7.57
CA VAL A 43 8.77 -14.71 -8.43
C VAL A 43 8.50 -13.48 -7.56
N ASN A 44 8.57 -12.28 -8.14
CA ASN A 44 8.12 -11.06 -7.46
C ASN A 44 6.59 -11.08 -7.29
N PRO A 45 6.05 -10.51 -6.21
CA PRO A 45 4.60 -10.38 -6.05
C PRO A 45 4.03 -9.54 -7.19
N ASN A 46 2.92 -10.01 -7.77
CA ASN A 46 2.12 -9.21 -8.69
C ASN A 46 1.02 -8.45 -7.91
N THR A 47 0.31 -7.55 -8.59
CA THR A 47 -0.73 -6.72 -7.97
C THR A 47 -1.81 -7.53 -7.23
N TYR A 48 -2.18 -8.71 -7.72
CA TYR A 48 -3.18 -9.54 -7.06
C TYR A 48 -2.63 -10.24 -5.82
N ALA A 49 -1.37 -10.68 -5.85
CA ALA A 49 -0.69 -11.25 -4.70
C ALA A 49 -0.55 -10.22 -3.57
N THR A 50 -0.14 -8.99 -3.91
CA THR A 50 -0.03 -7.89 -2.94
C THR A 50 -1.39 -7.51 -2.36
N ARG A 51 -2.44 -7.35 -3.20
CA ARG A 51 -3.80 -7.07 -2.72
C ARG A 51 -4.35 -8.17 -1.82
N GLY A 52 -4.11 -9.44 -2.18
CA GLY A 52 -4.50 -10.57 -1.35
C GLY A 52 -3.82 -10.53 0.02
N PHE A 53 -2.52 -10.24 0.04
CA PHE A 53 -1.78 -10.06 1.29
C PHE A 53 -2.34 -8.90 2.13
N ASP A 54 -2.47 -7.71 1.54
CA ASP A 54 -2.97 -6.52 2.23
C ASP A 54 -4.33 -6.77 2.90
N VAL A 55 -5.31 -7.30 2.15
CA VAL A 55 -6.66 -7.56 2.67
C VAL A 55 -6.64 -8.60 3.78
N THR A 56 -5.92 -9.71 3.58
CA THR A 56 -5.89 -10.81 4.55
C THR A 56 -5.17 -10.43 5.83
N PHE A 57 -4.02 -9.76 5.72
CA PHE A 57 -3.24 -9.31 6.86
C PHE A 57 -3.98 -8.22 7.64
N ASP A 58 -4.56 -7.22 6.96
CA ASP A 58 -5.33 -6.17 7.60
C ASP A 58 -6.53 -6.75 8.39
N THR A 59 -7.27 -7.67 7.77
CA THR A 59 -8.40 -8.35 8.41
C THR A 59 -7.96 -9.14 9.65
N MET A 60 -6.88 -9.91 9.54
CA MET A 60 -6.33 -10.66 10.67
C MET A 60 -5.93 -9.73 11.82
N MET A 61 -5.21 -8.65 11.51
CA MET A 61 -4.78 -7.66 12.49
C MET A 61 -5.97 -6.99 13.20
N ARG A 62 -7.09 -6.76 12.51
CA ARG A 62 -8.31 -6.22 13.12
C ARG A 62 -8.98 -7.22 14.06
N LEU A 63 -9.03 -8.50 13.70
CA LEU A 63 -9.67 -9.55 14.51
C LEU A 63 -8.91 -9.85 15.82
N VAL A 64 -7.58 -9.70 15.84
CA VAL A 64 -6.77 -10.03 17.03
C VAL A 64 -6.67 -8.90 18.07
N GLN A 65 -7.23 -7.72 17.80
CA GLN A 65 -7.13 -6.54 18.67
C GLN A 65 -8.04 -6.54 19.91
N GLY A 66 -8.82 -7.61 20.12
CA GLY A 66 -9.76 -7.70 21.25
C GLY A 66 -10.95 -6.73 21.17
N LYS A 67 -11.14 -6.10 20.00
CA LYS A 67 -12.30 -5.27 19.64
C LYS A 67 -13.07 -5.95 18.53
N THR A 68 -14.32 -5.57 18.34
CA THR A 68 -15.07 -6.04 17.18
C THR A 68 -14.46 -5.49 15.89
N TYR A 69 -14.64 -6.23 14.78
CA TYR A 69 -14.19 -5.78 13.47
C TYR A 69 -14.77 -4.40 13.12
N GLN A 70 -16.06 -4.18 13.40
CA GLN A 70 -16.73 -2.90 13.13
C GLN A 70 -16.09 -1.73 13.89
N GLU A 71 -15.80 -1.90 15.19
CA GLU A 71 -15.14 -0.84 15.97
C GLU A 71 -13.77 -0.49 15.40
N THR A 72 -12.98 -1.48 14.99
CA THR A 72 -11.64 -1.20 14.42
C THR A 72 -11.75 -0.50 13.06
N THR A 73 -12.73 -0.86 12.23
CA THR A 73 -12.92 -0.26 10.89
C THR A 73 -13.43 1.17 10.96
N ASP A 74 -14.28 1.49 11.94
CA ASP A 74 -14.77 2.84 12.18
C ASP A 74 -13.70 3.77 12.79
N LEU A 75 -12.79 3.23 13.61
CA LEU A 75 -11.82 4.05 14.37
C LEU A 75 -10.43 4.16 13.72
N LEU A 76 -10.01 3.16 12.95
CA LEU A 76 -8.61 3.01 12.53
C LEU A 76 -8.49 2.99 11.01
N THR A 77 -7.70 3.95 10.52
CA THR A 77 -7.13 3.89 9.17
C THR A 77 -5.84 3.09 9.21
N THR A 78 -5.72 2.11 8.33
CA THR A 78 -4.53 1.25 8.22
C THR A 78 -3.97 1.30 6.81
N GLU A 79 -2.68 1.04 6.69
CA GLU A 79 -1.98 0.95 5.41
C GLU A 79 -1.09 -0.27 5.47
N GLN A 80 -1.11 -1.06 4.40
CA GLN A 80 -0.30 -2.27 4.29
C GLN A 80 0.76 -2.05 3.20
N VAL A 81 1.00 -3.02 2.32
CA VAL A 81 2.07 -2.90 1.32
C VAL A 81 1.76 -1.81 0.31
N ASP A 82 0.63 -1.94 -0.39
CA ASP A 82 0.19 -1.00 -1.41
C ASP A 82 -1.12 -0.29 -1.06
N ASN A 83 -2.01 -0.94 -0.29
CA ASN A 83 -3.35 -0.44 -0.06
C ASN A 83 -3.51 0.24 1.30
N LYS A 84 -4.31 1.31 1.30
CA LYS A 84 -4.79 2.01 2.48
C LYS A 84 -6.27 1.70 2.70
N PHE A 85 -6.63 1.29 3.91
CA PHE A 85 -7.98 0.93 4.32
C PHE A 85 -8.55 2.03 5.21
N GLN A 86 -9.55 2.74 4.69
CA GLN A 86 -10.27 3.78 5.40
C GLN A 86 -11.75 3.67 5.06
N TYR A 87 -12.56 3.31 6.06
CA TYR A 87 -13.98 3.03 5.88
C TYR A 87 -14.81 4.23 6.33
N TYR A 88 -15.84 4.54 5.56
CA TYR A 88 -16.82 5.58 5.89
C TYR A 88 -18.21 5.01 5.70
N LYS A 89 -19.09 5.27 6.66
CA LYS A 89 -20.52 5.03 6.47
C LYS A 89 -21.03 5.98 5.40
N LYS A 90 -21.64 5.44 4.36
CA LYS A 90 -22.38 6.24 3.39
C LYS A 90 -23.81 6.39 3.89
N GLU A 91 -24.42 7.54 3.65
CA GLU A 91 -25.80 7.81 4.09
C GLU A 91 -26.85 6.93 3.39
N ASP A 92 -26.48 6.34 2.25
CA ASP A 92 -27.31 5.44 1.43
C ASP A 92 -27.01 3.94 1.65
N GLY A 93 -26.19 3.60 2.65
CA GLY A 93 -25.74 2.24 2.97
C GLY A 93 -26.44 1.57 4.13
#